data_AF-A0A2Z6S5Q6-F1
#
_entry.id   AF-A0A2Z6S5Q6-F1
#
_cell.length_a   1.000
_cell.length_b   1.000
_cell.length_c   1.000
_cell.angle_alpha   90.00
_cell.angle_beta   90.00
_cell.angle_gamma   90.00
#
_symmetry.space_group_name_H-M   'P 1'
#
loop_
_entity.id
_entity.type
_entity.pdbx_description
1 polymer ?
#
loop_
_entity_poly.entity_id
_entity_poly.type
_entity_poly.pdbx_seq_one_letter_code
_entity_poly.pdbx_strand_id
1 'polypeptide(L)'
;MELHCLFLVDLFTQHCTAAMPQDIPRYVNSCQLFQLPSYFTSYWDLSPTHPCYLLFHNFILLEITQLFNIFITKSKLRKSLLLKFLCSLFNDFKKQIWNIHASALKQWESTQFNITSKSKRS
;
A
#
# COMPACT_ATOMS: atom_id res chain seq x y z
N MET A 1 0.14 5.05 -3.72
CA MET A 1 -1.05 4.84 -2.86
C MET A 1 -2.33 5.31 -3.53
N GLU A 2 -2.37 6.52 -4.09
CA GLU A 2 -3.53 7.04 -4.85
C GLU A 2 -4.02 6.09 -5.97
N LEU A 3 -3.11 5.51 -6.75
CA LEU A 3 -3.46 4.51 -7.77
C LEU A 3 -4.17 3.27 -7.22
N HIS A 4 -3.79 2.80 -6.01
CA HIS A 4 -4.48 1.68 -5.37
C HIS A 4 -5.84 2.06 -4.80
N CYS A 5 -6.01 3.32 -4.39
CA CYS A 5 -7.32 3.86 -4.00
C CYS A 5 -8.26 3.84 -5.21
N LEU A 6 -7.84 4.41 -6.35
CA LEU A 6 -8.61 4.41 -7.59
C LEU A 6 -8.91 3.00 -8.08
N PHE A 7 -7.92 2.11 -8.04
CA PHE A 7 -8.10 0.71 -8.41
C PHE A 7 -9.14 0.00 -7.52
N LEU A 8 -9.13 0.27 -6.22
CA LEU A 8 -10.10 -0.33 -5.29
C LEU A 8 -11.52 0.22 -5.52
N VAL A 9 -11.66 1.52 -5.80
CA VAL A 9 -12.93 2.14 -6.16
C VAL A 9 -13.49 1.54 -7.45
N ASP A 10 -12.66 1.41 -8.50
CA ASP A 10 -13.07 0.82 -9.77
C ASP A 10 -13.47 -0.66 -9.61
N LEU A 11 -12.67 -1.43 -8.87
CA LEU A 11 -12.95 -2.83 -8.57
C LEU A 11 -14.29 -3.01 -7.85
N PHE A 12 -14.58 -2.19 -6.84
CA PHE A 12 -15.87 -2.24 -6.17
C PHE A 12 -17.00 -1.75 -7.05
N THR A 13 -16.80 -0.72 -7.87
CA THR A 13 -17.83 -0.21 -8.79
C THR A 13 -18.25 -1.28 -9.81
N GLN A 14 -17.29 -2.03 -10.35
CA GLN A 14 -17.54 -3.09 -11.34
C GLN A 14 -18.19 -4.35 -10.75
N HIS A 15 -17.94 -4.62 -9.46
CA HIS A 15 -18.35 -5.88 -8.81
C HIS A 15 -19.29 -5.68 -7.63
N CYS A 16 -19.81 -4.46 -7.44
CA CYS A 16 -20.75 -4.15 -6.37
C CYS A 16 -22.00 -5.00 -6.55
N THR A 17 -22.33 -5.73 -5.51
CA THR A 17 -23.59 -6.51 -5.43
C THR A 17 -24.48 -6.01 -4.30
N ALA A 18 -24.05 -4.95 -3.61
CA ALA A 18 -24.79 -4.30 -2.53
C ALA A 18 -25.66 -3.17 -3.08
N ALA A 19 -26.70 -2.80 -2.31
CA ALA A 19 -27.72 -1.84 -2.73
C ALA A 19 -27.23 -0.38 -2.85
N MET A 20 -26.01 -0.06 -2.40
CA MET A 20 -25.50 1.32 -2.30
C MET A 20 -24.09 1.48 -2.90
N PRO A 21 -23.95 1.47 -4.24
CA PRO A 21 -22.67 1.71 -4.90
C PRO A 21 -22.18 3.17 -4.78
N GLN A 22 -23.09 4.13 -4.56
CA GLN A 22 -22.71 5.56 -4.45
C GLN A 22 -21.79 5.89 -3.26
N ASP A 23 -21.79 5.06 -2.21
CA ASP A 23 -20.96 5.30 -1.02
C ASP A 23 -19.55 4.71 -1.13
N ILE A 24 -19.25 3.92 -2.19
CA ILE A 24 -17.96 3.25 -2.39
C ILE A 24 -16.77 4.22 -2.23
N PRO A 25 -16.73 5.39 -2.93
CA PRO A 25 -15.59 6.29 -2.81
C PRO A 25 -15.44 6.85 -1.39
N ARG A 26 -16.54 7.11 -0.69
CA ARG A 26 -16.52 7.62 0.68
C ARG A 26 -15.89 6.61 1.64
N TYR A 27 -16.30 5.35 1.57
CA TYR A 27 -15.76 4.30 2.42
C TYR A 27 -14.29 3.97 2.09
N VAL A 28 -13.94 3.93 0.80
CA VAL A 28 -12.55 3.69 0.40
C VAL A 28 -11.64 4.83 0.88
N ASN A 29 -12.01 6.09 0.66
CA ASN A 29 -11.20 7.25 1.09
C ASN A 29 -11.10 7.39 2.62
N SER A 30 -12.03 6.80 3.38
CA SER A 30 -11.95 6.77 4.84
C SER A 30 -10.96 5.74 5.39
N CYS A 31 -10.48 4.80 4.57
CA CYS A 31 -9.58 3.75 5.04
C CYS A 31 -8.22 4.35 5.42
N GLN A 32 -7.71 3.95 6.59
CA GLN A 32 -6.42 4.42 7.08
C GLN A 32 -5.28 4.12 6.10
N LEU A 33 -5.42 3.12 5.24
CA LEU A 33 -4.45 2.83 4.19
C LEU A 33 -4.26 3.96 3.17
N PHE A 34 -5.25 4.85 2.98
CA PHE A 34 -5.21 5.90 1.95
C PHE A 34 -5.11 7.31 2.53
N GLN A 35 -5.15 7.44 3.86
CA GLN A 35 -5.15 8.74 4.54
C GLN A 35 -3.77 9.25 4.93
N LEU A 36 -2.70 8.45 4.89
CA LEU A 36 -1.42 8.96 5.42
C LEU A 36 -0.63 9.77 4.37
N PRO A 37 -0.19 10.99 4.72
CA PRO A 37 0.45 11.91 3.77
C PRO A 37 1.87 11.51 3.35
N SER A 38 2.61 10.72 4.14
CA SER A 38 4.02 10.45 3.85
C SER A 38 4.57 9.28 4.68
N TYR A 39 4.46 8.08 4.13
CA TYR A 39 4.85 6.81 4.76
C TYR A 39 6.36 6.56 4.88
N PHE A 40 7.18 7.35 4.19
CA PHE A 40 8.60 7.08 4.00
C PHE A 40 9.52 8.17 4.54
N THR A 41 8.95 9.17 5.20
CA THR A 41 9.68 10.35 5.67
C THR A 41 10.18 10.19 7.11
N SER A 42 9.63 9.28 7.91
CA SER A 42 10.06 9.06 9.30
C SER A 42 9.93 7.60 9.72
N TYR A 43 11.04 7.04 10.22
CA TYR A 43 11.17 5.63 10.65
C TYR A 43 10.84 5.40 12.12
N TRP A 44 10.51 6.46 12.87
CA TRP A 44 10.39 6.42 14.31
C TRP A 44 8.93 6.14 14.69
N ASP A 45 8.72 4.94 15.25
CA ASP A 45 7.48 4.43 15.86
C ASP A 45 6.29 4.14 14.94
N LEU A 46 6.44 3.12 14.09
CA LEU A 46 5.30 2.41 13.53
C LEU A 46 4.72 1.47 14.62
N SER A 47 3.63 1.91 15.27
CA SER A 47 2.83 1.05 16.17
C SER A 47 2.51 -0.31 15.50
N PRO A 48 2.41 -1.42 16.25
CA PRO A 48 2.01 -2.72 15.71
C PRO A 48 0.66 -2.72 14.97
N THR A 49 -0.21 -1.77 15.30
CA THR A 49 -1.52 -1.58 14.66
C THR A 49 -1.45 -0.70 13.42
N HIS A 50 -0.29 -0.11 13.12
CA HIS A 50 -0.13 0.81 12.03
C HIS A 50 -0.27 0.08 10.68
N PRO A 51 -1.05 0.61 9.72
CA PRO A 51 -1.24 0.03 8.39
C PRO A 51 0.03 -0.47 7.71
N CYS A 52 1.11 0.33 7.73
CA CYS A 52 2.39 -0.05 7.14
C CYS A 52 3.15 -1.12 7.89
N TYR A 53 3.07 -1.14 9.22
CA TYR A 53 3.67 -2.22 10.01
C TYR A 53 3.02 -3.54 9.62
N LEU A 54 1.68 -3.54 9.54
CA LEU A 54 0.92 -4.70 9.09
C LEU A 54 1.31 -5.12 7.68
N LEU A 55 1.35 -4.18 6.73
CA LEU A 55 1.71 -4.50 5.35
C LEU A 55 3.15 -5.02 5.21
N PHE A 56 4.09 -4.48 5.99
CA PHE A 56 5.48 -4.93 6.01
C PHE A 56 5.58 -6.41 6.43
N HIS A 57 4.78 -6.80 7.41
CA HIS A 57 4.68 -8.18 7.88
C HIS A 57 3.68 -9.04 7.08
N ASN A 58 3.21 -8.57 5.93
CA ASN A 58 2.21 -9.23 5.06
C ASN A 58 0.85 -9.49 5.76
N PHE A 59 0.52 -8.71 6.79
CA PHE A 59 -0.82 -8.69 7.37
C PHE A 59 -1.77 -7.81 6.56
N ILE A 60 -3.05 -8.17 6.59
CA ILE A 60 -4.13 -7.47 5.90
C ILE A 60 -4.86 -6.59 6.92
N LEU A 61 -5.11 -5.33 6.57
CA LEU A 61 -5.93 -4.45 7.41
C LEU A 61 -7.37 -4.98 7.49
N LEU A 62 -7.91 -4.96 8.70
CA LEU A 62 -9.30 -5.35 8.96
C LEU A 62 -10.28 -4.52 8.12
N GLU A 63 -10.05 -3.20 8.04
CA GLU A 63 -10.88 -2.25 7.27
C GLU A 63 -11.03 -2.69 5.80
N ILE A 64 -9.93 -3.06 5.14
CA ILE A 64 -9.96 -3.54 3.75
C ILE A 64 -10.85 -4.79 3.64
N THR A 65 -10.68 -5.75 4.56
CA THR A 65 -11.48 -6.98 4.56
C THR A 65 -12.97 -6.68 4.77
N GLN A 66 -13.29 -5.71 5.63
CA GLN A 66 -14.67 -5.25 5.86
C GLN A 66 -15.28 -4.61 4.61
N LEU A 67 -14.55 -3.78 3.87
CA LEU A 67 -15.03 -3.19 2.61
C LEU A 67 -15.42 -4.27 1.59
N PHE A 68 -14.58 -5.29 1.43
CA PHE A 68 -14.88 -6.42 0.57
C PHE A 68 -16.13 -7.18 1.01
N ASN A 69 -16.37 -7.33 2.32
CA ASN A 69 -17.58 -7.95 2.84
C ASN A 69 -18.83 -7.10 2.62
N ILE A 70 -18.71 -5.77 2.70
CA ILE A 70 -19.81 -4.82 2.51
C ILE A 70 -20.25 -4.80 1.03
N PHE A 71 -19.32 -4.64 0.10
CA PHE A 71 -19.66 -4.41 -1.31
C PHE A 71 -19.77 -5.67 -2.17
N ILE A 72 -19.19 -6.80 -1.73
CA ILE A 72 -19.18 -8.05 -2.49
C ILE A 72 -19.76 -9.19 -1.64
N THR A 73 -21.02 -9.53 -1.91
CA THR A 73 -21.75 -10.60 -1.20
C THR A 73 -21.28 -12.00 -1.62
N LYS A 74 -20.93 -12.16 -2.91
CA LYS A 74 -20.49 -13.46 -3.48
C LYS A 74 -19.12 -13.89 -2.93
N SER A 75 -19.11 -14.85 -2.01
CA SER A 75 -17.90 -15.31 -1.29
C SER A 75 -16.72 -15.72 -2.19
N LYS A 76 -16.95 -16.52 -3.24
CA LYS A 76 -15.87 -16.98 -4.15
C LYS A 76 -15.25 -15.82 -4.92
N LEU A 77 -16.10 -14.93 -5.44
CA LEU A 77 -15.68 -13.72 -6.15
C LEU A 77 -14.92 -12.77 -5.21
N ARG A 78 -15.45 -12.55 -4.00
CA ARG A 78 -14.83 -11.71 -2.98
C ARG A 78 -13.41 -12.15 -2.66
N LYS A 79 -13.19 -13.45 -2.39
CA LYS A 79 -11.85 -13.98 -2.10
C LYS A 79 -10.88 -13.76 -3.25
N SER A 80 -11.33 -14.01 -4.49
CA SER A 80 -10.51 -13.82 -5.69
C SER A 80 -10.14 -12.35 -5.91
N LEU A 81 -11.10 -11.44 -5.78
CA LEU A 81 -10.87 -10.01 -5.94
C LEU A 81 -10.00 -9.43 -4.81
N LEU A 82 -10.21 -9.87 -3.57
CA LEU A 82 -9.37 -9.49 -2.44
C LEU A 82 -7.92 -9.93 -2.67
N LEU A 83 -7.71 -11.17 -3.08
CA LEU A 83 -6.38 -11.67 -3.40
C LEU A 83 -5.72 -10.86 -4.52
N LYS A 84 -6.46 -10.58 -5.61
CA LYS A 84 -5.97 -9.77 -6.73
C LYS A 84 -5.52 -8.38 -6.25
N PHE A 85 -6.32 -7.73 -5.40
CA PHE A 85 -5.98 -6.44 -4.82
C PHE A 85 -4.73 -6.51 -3.95
N LEU A 86 -4.66 -7.47 -3.03
CA LEU A 86 -3.54 -7.62 -2.12
C LEU A 86 -2.23 -7.93 -2.86
N CYS A 87 -2.25 -8.78 -3.89
CA CYS A 87 -1.08 -9.06 -4.72
C CYS A 87 -0.54 -7.77 -5.38
N SER A 88 -1.40 -6.94 -5.94
CA SER A 88 -1.00 -5.65 -6.53
C SER A 88 -0.44 -4.70 -5.48
N LEU A 89 -1.15 -4.54 -4.35
CA LEU A 89 -0.74 -3.65 -3.26
C LEU A 89 0.63 -4.05 -2.68
N PHE A 90 0.82 -5.33 -2.35
CA PHE A 90 2.06 -5.81 -1.75
C PHE A 90 3.25 -5.71 -2.71
N ASN A 91 3.04 -5.93 -4.00
CA ASN A 91 4.11 -5.81 -5.00
C ASN A 91 4.64 -4.38 -5.08
N ASP A 92 3.73 -3.40 -5.19
CA ASP A 92 4.11 -2.00 -5.27
C ASP A 92 4.69 -1.49 -3.94
N PHE A 93 4.11 -1.91 -2.81
CA PHE A 93 4.61 -1.57 -1.48
C PHE A 93 6.03 -2.07 -1.24
N LYS A 94 6.31 -3.35 -1.55
CA LYS A 94 7.66 -3.93 -1.42
C LYS A 94 8.68 -3.23 -2.33
N LYS A 95 8.28 -2.91 -3.56
CA LYS A 95 9.13 -2.17 -4.50
C LYS A 95 9.50 -0.79 -3.96
N GLN A 96 8.55 -0.06 -3.38
CA GLN A 96 8.80 1.26 -2.79
C GLN A 96 9.74 1.17 -1.59
N ILE A 97 9.48 0.24 -0.66
CA ILE A 97 10.36 0.00 0.49
C ILE A 97 11.78 -0.33 0.04
N TRP A 98 11.92 -1.21 -0.95
CA TRP A 98 13.23 -1.58 -1.48
C TRP A 98 13.99 -0.38 -2.05
N ASN A 99 13.32 0.45 -2.85
CA ASN A 99 13.93 1.66 -3.42
C ASN A 99 14.43 2.63 -2.34
N ILE A 100 13.71 2.73 -1.22
CA ILE A 100 14.09 3.60 -0.11
C ILE A 100 15.29 3.03 0.64
N HIS A 101 15.28 1.73 0.96
CA HIS A 101 16.44 1.10 1.59
C HIS A 101 17.68 1.16 0.70
N ALA A 102 17.54 0.93 -0.60
CA ALA A 102 18.64 1.06 -1.56
C ALA A 102 19.19 2.50 -1.62
N SER A 103 18.30 3.50 -1.60
CA SER A 103 18.70 4.91 -1.61
C SER A 103 19.40 5.31 -0.31
N ALA A 104 18.87 4.89 0.84
CA ALA A 104 19.46 5.12 2.16
C ALA A 104 20.83 4.46 2.28
N LEU A 105 20.97 3.21 1.80
CA LEU A 105 22.25 2.50 1.76
C LEU A 105 23.26 3.25 0.89
N LYS A 106 22.87 3.65 -0.33
CA LYS A 106 23.74 4.42 -1.24
C LYS A 106 24.16 5.76 -0.63
N GLN A 107 23.26 6.45 0.06
CA GLN A 107 23.57 7.70 0.75
C GLN A 107 24.55 7.47 1.90
N TRP A 108 24.32 6.43 2.70
CA TRP A 108 25.21 6.03 3.78
C TRP A 108 26.60 5.66 3.26
N GLU A 109 26.70 4.87 2.19
CA GLU A 109 27.97 4.52 1.53
C GLU A 109 28.72 5.77 1.05
N SER A 110 28.00 6.71 0.42
CA SER A 110 28.59 7.97 -0.03
C SER A 110 29.06 8.85 1.13
N THR A 111 28.32 8.87 2.24
CA THR A 111 28.58 9.77 3.38
C THR A 111 29.65 9.23 4.31
N GLN A 112 29.67 7.92 4.58
CA GLN A 112 30.56 7.30 5.57
C GLN A 112 31.85 6.77 4.97
N PHE A 113 31.80 6.20 3.76
CA PHE A 113 32.98 5.59 3.15
C PHE A 113 33.59 6.42 2.03
N ASN A 114 33.00 7.57 1.68
CA ASN A 114 33.45 8.41 0.57
C ASN A 114 33.69 7.59 -0.72
N ILE A 115 32.88 6.55 -0.93
CA ILE A 115 32.88 5.72 -2.16
C ILE A 115 32.17 6.54 -3.24
N THR A 116 32.70 7.72 -3.54
CA THR A 116 32.38 8.42 -4.77
C THR A 116 33.00 7.61 -5.89
N SER A 117 32.20 7.21 -6.87
CA SER A 117 32.68 6.73 -8.17
C SER A 117 33.87 7.60 -8.58
N LYS A 118 35.04 6.99 -8.78
CA LYS A 118 36.23 7.69 -9.26
C LYS A 118 35.81 8.60 -10.41
N SER A 119 35.78 9.91 -10.16
CA SER A 119 35.75 10.88 -11.25
C SER A 119 36.97 10.55 -12.10
N LYS A 120 36.74 10.07 -13.32
CA LYS A 120 37.80 10.06 -14.33
C LYS A 120 38.18 11.52 -14.51
N ARG A 121 39.30 11.94 -13.91
CA ARG A 121 39.98 13.19 -14.25
C ARG A 121 40.21 13.15 -15.76
N SER A 122 39.50 14.04 -16.46
CA SER A 122 39.78 14.40 -17.85
C SER A 122 40.95 15.39 -17.87
#